data_AF-A0A2E2EMI8-F1
#
_entry.id   AF-A0A2E2EMI8-F1
#
_cell.length_a   1.000
_cell.length_b   1.000
_cell.length_c   1.000
_cell.angle_alpha   90.00
_cell.angle_beta   90.00
_cell.angle_gamma   90.00
#
_symmetry.space_group_name_H-M   'P 1'
#
loop_
_entity.id
_entity.type
_entity.pdbx_description
1 polymer ?
#
loop_
_entity_poly.entity_id
_entity_poly.type
_entity_poly.pdbx_seq_one_letter_code
_entity_poly.pdbx_strand_id
1 'polypeptide(L)'
;MTPGKTQNEKTTTNMEKLEKLIYSVKYLPAILYFGPIGLIGYDIYCNVINETEFLNEYVETPLFFFFLMMTYFVTKNYKKKS
;
A
#
# COMPACT_ATOMS: atom_id res chain seq x y z
N MET A 1 38.76 9.24 -22.95
CA MET A 1 38.10 7.97 -22.56
C MET A 1 37.55 8.19 -21.17
N THR A 2 36.25 8.44 -21.05
CA THR A 2 35.63 8.84 -19.79
C THR A 2 34.62 7.76 -19.38
N PRO A 3 34.97 6.83 -18.48
CA PRO A 3 34.04 5.84 -17.97
C PRO A 3 33.25 6.47 -16.82
N GLY A 4 32.25 7.30 -17.13
CA GLY A 4 31.56 8.10 -16.10
C GLY A 4 30.07 8.32 -16.29
N LYS A 5 29.41 7.64 -17.26
CA LYS A 5 27.98 7.86 -17.54
C LYS A 5 27.07 6.64 -17.47
N THR A 6 27.58 5.43 -17.28
CA THR A 6 26.74 4.21 -17.43
C THR A 6 26.11 3.71 -16.12
N GLN A 7 26.51 4.23 -14.94
CA GLN A 7 26.03 3.70 -13.65
C GLN A 7 24.97 4.55 -12.93
N ASN A 8 24.65 5.76 -13.41
CA ASN A 8 23.58 6.60 -12.82
C ASN A 8 22.23 6.53 -13.57
N GLU A 9 22.16 5.83 -14.72
CA GLU A 9 20.93 5.68 -15.51
C GLU A 9 20.19 4.36 -15.22
N LYS A 10 20.92 3.35 -14.75
CA LYS A 10 20.41 1.99 -14.49
C LYS A 10 19.65 1.86 -13.16
N THR A 11 19.85 2.78 -12.22
CA THR A 11 19.20 2.74 -10.90
C THR A 11 17.83 3.41 -10.94
N THR A 12 17.69 4.50 -11.72
CA THR A 12 16.44 5.22 -11.95
C THR A 12 15.39 4.35 -12.66
N THR A 13 15.83 3.44 -13.53
CA THR A 13 14.96 2.61 -14.37
C THR A 13 14.13 1.57 -13.61
N ASN A 14 14.55 1.12 -12.42
CA ASN A 14 13.83 0.07 -11.68
C ASN A 14 12.65 0.63 -10.87
N MET A 15 12.85 1.77 -10.17
CA MET A 15 11.78 2.44 -9.42
C MET A 15 10.71 2.98 -10.36
N GLU A 16 11.11 3.59 -11.47
CA GLU A 16 10.18 4.08 -12.49
C GLU A 16 9.38 2.94 -13.14
N LYS A 17 10.00 1.78 -13.40
CA LYS A 17 9.29 0.60 -13.90
C LYS A 17 8.26 0.08 -12.90
N LEU A 18 8.59 0.07 -11.62
CA LEU A 18 7.68 -0.35 -10.56
C LEU A 18 6.50 0.61 -10.45
N GLU A 19 6.76 1.92 -10.42
CA GLU A 19 5.71 2.94 -10.44
C GLU A 19 4.83 2.76 -11.67
N LYS A 20 5.42 2.57 -12.85
CA LYS A 20 4.67 2.35 -14.09
C LYS A 20 3.87 1.05 -14.06
N LEU A 21 4.33 0.00 -13.41
CA LEU A 21 3.58 -1.25 -13.21
C LEU A 21 2.40 -1.05 -12.24
N ILE A 22 2.65 -0.36 -11.12
CA ILE A 22 1.65 -0.04 -10.10
C ILE A 22 0.56 0.87 -10.68
N TYR A 23 0.95 1.85 -11.51
CA TYR A 23 0.02 2.77 -12.18
C TYR A 23 -0.58 2.21 -13.49
N SER A 24 0.08 1.25 -14.15
CA SER A 24 -0.44 0.57 -15.35
C SER A 24 -1.66 -0.26 -15.02
N VAL A 25 -1.65 -0.91 -13.86
CA VAL A 25 -2.82 -1.60 -13.33
C VAL A 25 -3.65 -0.58 -12.55
N LYS A 26 -4.60 0.06 -13.25
CA LYS A 26 -5.51 1.10 -12.71
C LYS A 26 -6.16 0.73 -11.37
N TYR A 27 -6.32 -0.56 -11.11
CA TYR A 27 -6.97 -1.10 -9.91
C TYR A 27 -6.01 -1.62 -8.85
N LEU A 28 -4.70 -1.70 -9.11
CA LEU A 28 -3.74 -2.25 -8.14
C LEU A 28 -3.66 -1.44 -6.85
N PRO A 29 -3.58 -0.09 -6.88
CA PRO A 29 -3.62 0.70 -5.65
C PRO A 29 -4.95 0.52 -4.91
N ALA A 30 -6.04 0.36 -5.65
CA ALA A 30 -7.38 0.19 -5.08
C ALA A 30 -7.55 -1.19 -4.43
N ILE A 31 -7.09 -2.26 -5.06
CA ILE A 31 -7.11 -3.63 -4.52
C ILE A 31 -6.20 -3.73 -3.29
N LEU A 32 -5.03 -3.09 -3.33
CA LEU A 32 -4.11 -3.03 -2.19
C LEU A 32 -4.69 -2.23 -1.01
N TYR A 33 -5.62 -1.30 -1.26
CA TYR A 33 -6.35 -0.55 -0.24
C TYR A 33 -7.59 -1.32 0.27
N PHE A 34 -8.29 -2.02 -0.62
CA PHE A 34 -9.47 -2.83 -0.27
C PHE A 34 -9.12 -4.06 0.57
N GLY A 35 -7.94 -4.65 0.39
CA GLY A 35 -7.48 -5.80 1.16
C GLY A 35 -7.53 -5.57 2.68
N PRO A 36 -6.80 -4.56 3.21
CA PRO A 36 -6.81 -4.22 4.63
C PRO A 36 -8.20 -3.83 5.14
N ILE A 37 -8.98 -3.05 4.38
CA ILE A 37 -10.35 -2.66 4.76
C ILE A 37 -11.24 -3.89 4.93
N GLY A 38 -11.19 -4.81 3.97
CA GLY A 38 -11.97 -6.05 4.03
C GLY A 38 -11.58 -6.91 5.22
N LEU A 39 -10.29 -7.02 5.51
CA LEU A 39 -9.79 -7.80 6.65
C LEU A 39 -10.21 -7.20 7.99
N ILE A 40 -10.05 -5.89 8.17
CA ILE A 40 -10.47 -5.19 9.40
C ILE A 40 -11.99 -5.30 9.58
N GLY A 41 -12.76 -5.08 8.50
CA GLY A 41 -14.22 -5.22 8.55
C GLY A 41 -14.68 -6.64 8.86
N TYR A 42 -13.98 -7.64 8.34
CA TYR A 42 -14.26 -9.05 8.63
C TYR A 42 -13.91 -9.42 10.06
N ASP A 43 -12.78 -8.93 10.58
CA ASP A 43 -12.37 -9.13 11.97
C ASP A 43 -13.37 -8.53 12.96
N ILE A 44 -13.81 -7.28 12.72
CA ILE A 44 -14.89 -6.65 13.51
C ILE A 44 -16.19 -7.47 13.43
N TYR A 45 -16.55 -7.97 12.26
CA TYR A 45 -17.75 -8.80 12.09
C TYR A 45 -17.66 -10.11 12.88
N CYS A 46 -16.51 -10.79 12.85
CA CYS A 46 -16.25 -11.99 13.65
C CYS A 46 -16.28 -11.70 15.16
N ASN A 47 -15.66 -10.61 15.59
CA ASN A 47 -15.65 -10.21 17.00
C ASN A 47 -17.08 -9.89 17.50
N VAL A 48 -17.90 -9.19 16.72
CA VAL A 48 -19.27 -8.81 17.12
C VAL A 48 -20.24 -9.98 17.09
N ILE A 49 -20.15 -10.88 16.10
CA ILE A 49 -21.14 -11.97 15.93
C ILE A 49 -20.71 -13.26 16.62
N ASN A 50 -19.42 -13.56 16.61
CA ASN A 50 -18.89 -14.83 17.09
C ASN A 50 -18.00 -14.68 18.34
N GLU A 51 -17.88 -13.47 18.92
CA GLU A 51 -16.99 -13.17 20.08
C GLU A 51 -15.61 -13.80 19.93
N THR A 52 -15.09 -13.86 18.70
CA THR A 52 -13.84 -14.51 18.36
C THR A 52 -12.95 -13.53 17.62
N GLU A 53 -11.70 -13.44 18.06
CA GLU A 53 -10.65 -12.69 17.38
C GLU A 53 -10.20 -13.49 16.16
N PHE A 54 -10.51 -12.98 14.97
CA PHE A 54 -10.10 -13.62 13.72
C PHE A 54 -8.64 -13.26 13.38
N LEU A 55 -8.28 -11.99 13.61
CA LEU A 55 -6.92 -11.50 13.58
C LEU A 55 -6.36 -11.49 15.00
N ASN A 56 -5.13 -11.98 15.13
CA ASN A 56 -4.38 -11.79 16.35
C ASN A 56 -4.02 -10.30 16.49
N GLU A 57 -4.05 -9.75 17.71
CA GLU A 57 -3.68 -8.37 18.03
C GLU A 57 -2.31 -7.96 17.41
N TYR A 58 -1.36 -8.90 17.37
CA TYR A 58 -0.05 -8.72 16.73
C TYR A 58 -0.10 -8.51 15.20
N VAL A 59 -1.15 -8.97 14.54
CA VAL A 59 -1.39 -8.82 13.09
C VAL A 59 -2.35 -7.67 12.83
N GLU A 60 -3.35 -7.48 13.68
CA GLU A 60 -4.30 -6.37 13.60
C GLU A 60 -3.57 -5.02 13.73
N THR A 61 -2.69 -4.88 14.72
CA THR A 61 -1.93 -3.64 14.97
C THR A 61 -1.13 -3.17 13.75
N PRO A 62 -0.24 -3.99 13.12
CA PRO A 62 0.48 -3.57 11.93
C PRO A 62 -0.43 -3.39 10.72
N LEU A 63 -1.53 -4.13 10.60
CA LEU A 63 -2.51 -3.97 9.52
C LEU A 63 -3.22 -2.61 9.63
N PHE A 64 -3.61 -2.20 10.84
CA PHE A 64 -4.20 -0.91 11.12
C PHE A 64 -3.21 0.23 10.89
N PHE A 65 -1.96 0.09 11.33
CA PHE A 65 -0.90 1.07 11.07
C PHE A 65 -0.62 1.21 9.57
N PHE A 66 -0.58 0.09 8.83
CA PHE A 66 -0.43 0.09 7.37
C PHE A 66 -1.60 0.80 6.69
N PHE A 67 -2.84 0.57 7.14
CA PHE A 67 -4.02 1.25 6.65
C PHE A 67 -3.95 2.78 6.86
N LEU A 68 -3.53 3.24 8.04
CA LEU A 68 -3.31 4.65 8.33
C LEU A 68 -2.22 5.26 7.44
N MET A 69 -1.10 4.55 7.24
CA MET A 69 0.00 5.00 6.39
C MET A 69 -0.45 5.17 4.93
N MET A 70 -1.20 4.20 4.40
CA MET A 70 -1.75 4.26 3.05
C MET A 70 -2.75 5.40 2.90
N THR A 71 -3.64 5.59 3.88
CA THR A 71 -4.60 6.70 3.89
C THR A 71 -3.88 8.05 3.89
N TYR A 72 -2.85 8.22 4.73
CA TYR A 72 -2.01 9.42 4.72
C TYR A 72 -1.35 9.66 3.35
N PHE A 73 -0.80 8.62 2.73
CA PHE A 73 -0.19 8.73 1.41
C PHE A 73 -1.21 9.13 0.34
N VAL A 74 -2.41 8.54 0.35
CA VAL A 74 -3.51 8.89 -0.57
C VAL A 74 -3.91 10.36 -0.39
N THR A 75 -4.16 10.81 0.85
CA THR A 75 -4.54 12.20 1.13
C THR A 75 -3.45 13.19 0.74
N LYS A 76 -2.17 12.85 0.98
CA LYS A 76 -1.01 13.68 0.62
C LYS A 76 -0.84 13.81 -0.90
N ASN A 77 -1.05 12.73 -1.65
CA ASN A 77 -0.97 12.75 -3.11
C ASN A 77 -2.18 13.45 -3.76
N TYR A 78 -3.37 13.34 -3.15
CA TYR A 78 -4.56 14.08 -3.61
C TYR A 78 -4.38 15.60 -3.53
N LYS A 79 -3.75 16.10 -2.46
CA LYS A 79 -3.48 17.54 -2.28
C LYS A 79 -2.51 18.15 -3.30
N LYS A 80 -1.70 17.34 -3.99
CA LYS A 80 -0.70 17.84 -4.95
C LYS A 80 -1.29 18.13 -6.34
N LYS A 81 -2.58 17.87 -6.53
CA LYS A 81 -3.33 18.11 -7.78
C LYS A 81 -4.42 19.19 -7.64
N SER A 82 -4.35 20.02 -6.59
CA SER A 82 -5.17 21.22 -6.42
C SER A 82 -4.32 22.47 -6.43
#